data_AF-A0AAD9XA74-F1
#
_entry.id   AF-A0AAD9XA74-F1
#
_cell.length_a   1.000
_cell.length_b   1.000
_cell.length_c   1.000
_cell.angle_alpha   90.00
_cell.angle_beta   90.00
_cell.angle_gamma   90.00
#
_symmetry.space_group_name_H-M   'P 1'
#
loop_
_entity.id
_entity.type
_entity.pdbx_description
1 polymer ?
#
loop_
_entity_poly.entity_id
_entity_poly.type
_entity_poly.pdbx_seq_one_letter_code
_entity_poly.pdbx_strand_id
1 'polypeptide(L)'
;MTDRQKGLVESIGDIWPNCEHRFCVRHMYTNFMKKFKDDIIRGKLWNVARSTTLDDLEICMVEIKNLNEKAWKWLNEISLSQWSKSYFSVYPKYDMTLNNMCEIVNGDREVLEARSSPIYSLLEKLRIKIMNQRASRKAEIKRWYKIISP
;
A
#
# COMPACT_ATOMS: atom_id res chain seq x y z
N MET A 1 2.26 6.98 3.53
CA MET A 1 1.81 6.36 2.27
C MET A 1 0.35 6.72 2.04
N THR A 2 -0.05 7.10 0.83
CA THR A 2 -1.45 7.48 0.54
C THR A 2 -1.91 7.01 -0.84
N ASP A 3 -3.17 7.29 -1.13
CA ASP A 3 -3.73 7.19 -2.47
C ASP A 3 -3.24 8.35 -3.33
N ARG A 4 -3.19 8.13 -4.65
CA ARG A 4 -2.80 9.15 -5.62
C ARG A 4 -4.00 10.05 -5.97
N GLN A 5 -4.54 10.75 -4.98
CA GLN A 5 -5.64 11.71 -5.16
C GLN A 5 -5.08 13.13 -5.38
N LYS A 6 -5.70 13.89 -6.30
CA LYS A 6 -5.34 15.30 -6.54
C LYS A 6 -5.59 16.13 -5.27
N GLY A 7 -4.71 17.08 -4.98
CA GLY A 7 -4.72 17.91 -3.77
C GLY A 7 -3.98 17.28 -2.57
N LEU A 8 -4.08 15.97 -2.36
CA LEU A 8 -3.42 15.33 -1.21
C LEU A 8 -1.89 15.39 -1.32
N VAL A 9 -1.35 15.23 -2.53
CA VAL A 9 0.10 15.32 -2.78
C VAL A 9 0.63 16.73 -2.50
N GLU A 10 -0.11 17.75 -2.93
CA GLU A 10 0.23 19.17 -2.73
C GLU A 10 0.19 19.51 -1.25
N SER A 11 -0.90 19.17 -0.56
CA SER A 11 -1.05 19.42 0.88
C SER A 11 0.02 18.74 1.73
N ILE A 12 0.48 17.54 1.34
CA ILE A 12 1.58 16.87 2.06
C ILE A 12 2.89 17.62 1.84
N GLY A 13 3.15 18.11 0.63
CA GLY A 13 4.31 18.95 0.33
C GLY A 13 4.29 20.27 1.11
N ASP A 14 3.12 20.89 1.27
CA ASP A 14 2.98 22.15 1.98
C ASP A 14 3.16 22.01 3.50
N ILE A 15 2.55 20.97 4.09
CA ILE A 15 2.56 20.76 5.55
C ILE A 15 3.84 20.04 6.01
N TRP A 16 4.32 19.08 5.22
CA TRP A 16 5.48 18.24 5.53
C TRP A 16 6.46 18.14 4.34
N PRO A 17 7.16 19.24 3.99
CA PRO A 17 8.01 19.29 2.80
C PRO A 17 9.17 18.29 2.81
N ASN A 18 9.65 17.91 4.00
CA ASN A 18 10.76 16.97 4.16
C ASN A 18 10.30 15.51 4.31
N CYS A 19 9.00 15.22 4.17
CA CYS A 19 8.47 13.87 4.32
C CYS A 19 8.57 13.10 3.01
N GLU A 20 9.11 11.88 3.07
CA GLU A 20 9.02 10.94 1.96
C GLU A 20 7.57 10.49 1.74
N HIS A 21 6.95 11.09 0.74
CA HIS A 21 5.59 10.74 0.36
C HIS A 21 5.58 9.56 -0.62
N ARG A 22 4.99 8.44 -0.18
CA ARG A 22 4.86 7.21 -0.97
C ARG A 22 3.41 6.96 -1.37
N PHE A 23 3.20 6.44 -2.58
CA PHE A 23 1.91 5.98 -3.07
C PHE A 23 1.68 4.51 -2.77
N CYS A 24 0.43 4.17 -2.44
CA CYS A 24 0.00 2.78 -2.36
C CYS A 24 0.03 2.16 -3.76
N VAL A 25 0.87 1.14 -3.95
CA VAL A 25 1.02 0.46 -5.26
C VAL A 25 -0.28 -0.22 -5.67
N ARG A 26 -1.13 -0.65 -4.73
CA ARG A 26 -2.46 -1.19 -5.06
C ARG A 26 -3.35 -0.16 -5.76
N HIS A 27 -3.35 1.08 -5.29
CA HIS A 27 -4.14 2.15 -5.93
C HIS A 27 -3.54 2.58 -7.25
N MET A 28 -2.21 2.62 -7.33
CA MET A 28 -1.51 2.83 -8.59
C MET A 28 -1.86 1.73 -9.61
N TYR A 29 -1.89 0.46 -9.19
CA TYR A 29 -2.33 -0.67 -9.99
C TYR A 29 -3.78 -0.48 -10.47
N THR A 30 -4.72 -0.16 -9.58
CA THR A 30 -6.12 0.07 -9.99
C THR A 30 -6.26 1.21 -11.01
N ASN A 31 -5.51 2.30 -10.86
CA ASN A 31 -5.49 3.40 -11.84
C ASN A 31 -4.86 2.96 -13.16
N PHE A 32 -3.80 2.15 -13.10
CA PHE A 32 -3.17 1.57 -14.28
C PHE A 32 -4.15 0.65 -15.02
N MET A 33 -4.91 -0.19 -14.33
CA MET A 33 -5.91 -1.10 -14.92
C MET A 33 -7.01 -0.36 -15.67
N LYS A 34 -7.43 0.80 -15.15
CA LYS A 34 -8.43 1.63 -15.83
C LYS A 34 -7.91 2.17 -17.17
N LYS A 35 -6.59 2.40 -17.29
CA LYS A 35 -5.96 3.00 -18.47
C LYS A 35 -5.43 1.94 -19.45
N PHE A 36 -4.92 0.82 -18.96
CA PHE A 36 -4.32 -0.25 -19.74
C PHE A 36 -5.02 -1.58 -19.42
N LYS A 37 -5.76 -2.11 -20.40
CA LYS A 37 -6.59 -3.32 -20.24
C LYS A 37 -5.84 -4.62 -20.53
N ASP A 38 -4.54 -4.59 -20.80
CA ASP A 38 -3.71 -5.76 -21.07
C ASP A 38 -3.31 -6.46 -19.76
N ASP A 39 -3.55 -7.77 -19.64
CA ASP A 39 -3.26 -8.60 -18.46
C ASP A 39 -1.77 -8.84 -18.19
N ILE A 40 -0.96 -8.92 -19.24
CA ILE A 40 0.48 -9.23 -19.14
C ILE A 40 1.21 -8.08 -18.46
N ILE A 41 0.88 -6.85 -18.86
CA ILE A 41 1.52 -5.64 -18.33
C ILE A 41 1.12 -5.40 -16.85
N ARG A 42 -0.05 -5.89 -16.42
CA ARG A 42 -0.51 -5.78 -15.02
C ARG A 42 0.41 -6.51 -14.07
N GLY A 43 0.82 -7.73 -14.44
CA GLY A 43 1.75 -8.54 -13.65
C GLY A 43 3.11 -7.87 -13.56
N LYS A 44 3.60 -7.31 -14.67
CA LYS A 44 4.90 -6.64 -14.75
C LYS A 44 4.98 -5.38 -13.87
N LEU A 45 3.89 -4.65 -13.68
CA LEU A 45 3.85 -3.50 -12.76
C LEU A 45 4.26 -3.89 -11.33
N TRP A 46 3.78 -5.04 -10.85
CA TRP A 46 4.14 -5.53 -9.50
C TRP A 46 5.60 -5.89 -9.40
N ASN A 47 6.20 -6.40 -10.47
CA ASN A 47 7.63 -6.71 -10.50
C ASN A 47 8.45 -5.42 -10.33
N VAL A 48 8.16 -4.38 -11.14
CA VAL A 48 8.85 -3.08 -11.05
C VAL A 48 8.69 -2.44 -9.66
N ALA A 49 7.49 -2.49 -9.08
CA ALA A 49 7.24 -1.90 -7.78
C ALA A 49 7.97 -2.63 -6.63
N ARG A 50 8.21 -3.94 -6.80
CA ARG A 50 8.88 -4.80 -5.81
C ARG A 50 10.38 -4.98 -6.04
N SER A 51 10.90 -4.54 -7.18
CA SER A 51 12.34 -4.56 -7.47
C SER A 51 13.10 -3.91 -6.32
N THR A 52 14.07 -4.65 -5.78
CA THR A 52 14.84 -4.20 -4.61
C THR A 52 16.14 -3.49 -5.03
N THR A 53 16.66 -3.80 -6.21
CA THR A 53 17.84 -3.16 -6.78
C THR A 53 17.46 -2.23 -7.95
N LEU A 54 18.34 -1.29 -8.27
CA LEU A 54 18.16 -0.40 -9.42
C LEU A 54 18.26 -1.18 -10.74
N ASP A 55 19.17 -2.15 -10.82
CA ASP A 55 19.36 -3.00 -12.00
C ASP A 55 18.11 -3.83 -12.31
N ASP A 56 17.53 -4.49 -11.29
CA ASP A 56 16.28 -5.25 -11.45
C ASP A 56 15.13 -4.36 -11.89
N LEU A 57 15.10 -3.12 -11.39
CA LEU A 57 14.08 -2.16 -11.79
C LEU A 57 14.20 -1.79 -13.27
N GLU A 58 15.43 -1.50 -13.72
CA GLU A 58 15.68 -1.12 -15.10
C GLU A 58 15.28 -2.25 -16.05
N ILE A 59 15.66 -3.49 -15.73
CA ILE A 59 15.26 -4.68 -16.49
C ILE A 59 13.73 -4.75 -16.60
N CYS A 60 13.02 -4.65 -15.48
CA CYS A 60 11.55 -4.71 -15.48
C CYS A 60 10.90 -3.54 -16.24
N MET A 61 11.49 -2.34 -16.18
CA MET A 61 11.01 -1.17 -16.93
C MET A 61 11.21 -1.33 -18.43
N VAL A 62 12.34 -1.90 -18.88
CA VAL A 62 12.60 -2.22 -20.29
C VAL A 62 11.61 -3.26 -20.81
N GLU A 63 11.29 -4.28 -20.02
CA GLU A 63 10.25 -5.26 -20.38
C GLU A 63 8.89 -4.59 -20.62
N ILE A 64 8.47 -3.67 -19.75
CA ILE A 64 7.22 -2.93 -19.93
C ILE A 64 7.29 -2.05 -21.18
N LYS A 65 8.43 -1.41 -21.46
CA LYS A 65 8.62 -0.58 -22.65
C LYS A 65 8.45 -1.39 -23.95
N ASN A 66 9.02 -2.59 -23.98
CA ASN A 66 8.93 -3.49 -25.13
C ASN A 66 7.51 -4.01 -25.36
N LEU A 67 6.74 -4.25 -24.29
CA LEU A 67 5.34 -4.67 -24.39
C LEU A 67 4.42 -3.50 -24.77
N ASN A 68 4.61 -2.33 -24.14
CA ASN A 68 3.77 -1.16 -24.36
C ASN A 68 4.47 0.13 -23.93
N GLU A 69 4.92 0.89 -24.91
CA GLU A 69 5.60 2.16 -24.70
C GLU A 69 4.72 3.20 -23.95
N LYS A 70 3.40 3.19 -24.16
CA LYS A 70 2.48 4.12 -23.48
C LYS A 70 2.38 3.82 -21.99
N ALA A 71 2.41 2.55 -21.61
CA ALA A 71 2.46 2.12 -20.21
C ALA A 71 3.77 2.57 -19.55
N TRP A 72 4.90 2.36 -20.23
CA TRP A 72 6.20 2.80 -19.75
C TRP A 72 6.26 4.33 -19.56
N LYS A 73 5.75 5.11 -20.52
CA LYS A 73 5.64 6.58 -20.40
C LYS A 73 4.83 6.98 -19.17
N TRP A 74 3.68 6.33 -18.95
CA TRP A 74 2.84 6.61 -17.79
C TRP A 74 3.52 6.31 -16.44
N LEU A 75 4.36 5.27 -16.39
CA LEU A 75 5.14 4.96 -15.18
C LEU A 75 6.24 5.99 -14.93
N ASN A 76 6.90 6.49 -15.98
CA ASN A 76 7.93 7.52 -15.87
C ASN A 76 7.39 8.91 -15.52
N GLU A 77 6.10 9.18 -15.75
CA GLU A 77 5.44 10.39 -15.24
C GLU A 77 5.37 10.42 -13.71
N ILE A 78 5.57 9.28 -13.04
CA ILE A 78 5.50 9.15 -11.59
C ILE A 78 6.91 8.92 -11.05
N SER A 79 7.35 9.76 -10.12
CA SER A 79 8.68 9.61 -9.52
C SER A 79 8.84 8.23 -8.88
N LEU A 80 9.89 7.49 -9.28
CA LEU A 80 10.16 6.12 -8.81
C LEU A 80 10.30 6.04 -7.28
N SER A 81 10.84 7.09 -6.66
CA SER A 81 10.94 7.24 -5.20
C SER A 81 9.60 7.15 -4.46
N GLN A 82 8.48 7.41 -5.14
CA GLN A 82 7.16 7.40 -4.53
C GLN A 82 6.52 6.01 -4.51
N TRP A 83 6.96 5.06 -5.35
CA TRP A 83 6.21 3.80 -5.52
C TRP A 83 7.06 2.55 -5.77
N SER A 84 8.35 2.70 -6.07
CA SER A 84 9.26 1.56 -6.23
C SER A 84 10.19 1.39 -5.04
N LYS A 85 10.28 0.15 -4.56
CA LYS A 85 11.10 -0.24 -3.42
C LYS A 85 12.58 0.07 -3.59
N SER A 86 13.14 -0.07 -4.80
CA SER A 86 14.56 0.18 -5.05
C SER A 86 14.99 1.64 -4.89
N TYR A 87 14.04 2.58 -4.95
CA TYR A 87 14.28 4.02 -4.76
C TYR A 87 13.87 4.51 -3.37
N PHE A 88 13.39 3.64 -2.49
CA PHE A 88 13.06 4.02 -1.12
C PHE A 88 14.32 4.31 -0.33
N SER A 89 14.30 5.39 0.45
CA SER A 89 15.39 5.72 1.35
C SER A 89 15.53 4.67 2.45
N VAL A 90 16.77 4.46 2.87
CA VAL A 90 17.13 3.58 3.99
C VAL A 90 16.81 4.23 5.34
N TYR A 91 16.65 5.55 5.39
CA TYR A 91 16.37 6.27 6.65
C TYR A 91 15.07 5.81 7.31
N PRO A 92 13.91 5.84 6.62
CA PRO A 92 12.72 5.15 7.11
C PRO A 92 12.87 3.64 6.89
N LYS A 93 13.06 2.89 7.98
CA LYS A 93 13.04 1.40 7.98
C LYS A 93 11.62 0.87 7.78
N TYR A 94 11.05 1.11 6.61
CA TYR A 94 9.69 0.71 6.25
C TYR A 94 9.65 0.18 4.81
N ASP A 95 9.35 -1.12 4.69
CA ASP A 95 9.40 -1.88 3.43
C ASP A 95 8.02 -2.02 2.74
N MET A 96 6.94 -1.58 3.38
CA MET A 96 5.62 -1.79 2.81
C MET A 96 5.42 -0.88 1.61
N THR A 97 4.94 -1.47 0.51
CA THR A 97 4.46 -0.82 -0.72
C THR A 97 2.94 -0.75 -0.80
N LEU A 98 2.26 -1.34 0.19
CA LEU A 98 0.82 -1.48 0.27
C LEU A 98 0.28 -0.81 1.52
N ASN A 99 -0.85 -0.11 1.35
CA ASN A 99 -1.59 0.49 2.46
C ASN A 99 -2.64 -0.46 3.08
N ASN A 100 -2.45 -1.78 2.92
CA ASN A 100 -3.48 -2.79 3.23
C ASN A 100 -4.03 -2.69 4.65
N MET A 101 -3.17 -2.32 5.62
CA MET A 101 -3.60 -2.16 7.01
C MET A 101 -4.59 -1.00 7.18
N CYS A 102 -4.35 0.13 6.51
CA CYS A 102 -5.31 1.24 6.54
C CYS A 102 -6.59 0.88 5.80
N GLU A 103 -6.51 0.15 4.67
CA GLU A 103 -7.71 -0.29 3.93
C GLU A 103 -8.60 -1.20 4.79
N ILE A 104 -8.01 -2.16 5.50
CA ILE A 104 -8.76 -3.05 6.41
C ILE A 104 -9.45 -2.24 7.49
N VAL A 105 -8.74 -1.31 8.14
CA VAL A 105 -9.31 -0.49 9.22
C VAL A 105 -10.36 0.49 8.70
N ASN A 106 -10.15 1.06 7.51
CA ASN A 106 -11.08 2.00 6.88
C ASN A 106 -12.34 1.32 6.35
N GLY A 107 -12.25 0.07 5.90
CA GLY A 107 -13.38 -0.74 5.45
C GLY A 107 -14.09 -1.52 6.56
N ASP A 108 -13.54 -1.53 7.78
CA ASP A 108 -14.13 -2.25 8.91
C ASP A 108 -15.43 -1.56 9.34
N ARG A 109 -16.53 -2.29 9.22
CA ARG A 109 -17.88 -1.78 9.51
C ARG A 109 -18.03 -1.25 10.93
N GLU A 110 -17.46 -1.92 11.93
CA GLU A 110 -17.55 -1.48 13.33
C GLU A 110 -16.76 -0.19 13.55
N VAL A 111 -15.61 -0.06 12.88
CA VAL A 111 -14.82 1.19 12.91
C VAL A 111 -15.60 2.33 12.25
N LEU A 112 -16.22 2.07 11.11
CA LEU A 112 -17.04 3.05 10.39
C LEU A 112 -18.24 3.52 11.22
N GLU A 113 -18.98 2.59 11.84
CA GLU A 113 -20.10 2.91 12.73
C GLU A 113 -19.65 3.65 14.00
N ALA A 114 -18.45 3.35 14.51
CA ALA A 114 -17.89 4.03 15.67
C ALA A 114 -17.49 5.50 15.36
N ARG A 115 -17.08 5.81 14.13
CA ARG A 115 -16.65 7.18 13.72
C ARG A 115 -17.74 8.23 13.87
N SER A 116 -19.01 7.85 13.74
CA SER A 116 -20.15 8.76 13.95
C SER A 116 -20.50 8.98 15.42
N SER A 117 -19.75 8.36 16.36
CA SER A 117 -19.99 8.46 17.80
C SER A 117 -19.10 9.54 18.42
N PRO A 118 -19.45 10.08 19.61
CA PRO A 118 -18.54 10.93 20.37
C PRO A 118 -17.19 10.26 20.63
N ILE A 119 -16.13 11.05 20.78
CA ILE A 119 -14.74 10.57 20.91
C ILE A 119 -14.61 9.46 21.96
N TYR A 120 -15.23 9.64 23.13
CA TYR A 120 -15.22 8.64 24.19
C TYR A 120 -15.82 7.30 23.74
N SER A 121 -17.01 7.33 23.14
CA SER A 121 -17.70 6.15 22.64
C SER A 121 -16.95 5.47 21.48
N LEU A 122 -16.31 6.25 20.60
CA LEU A 122 -15.44 5.74 19.54
C LEU A 122 -14.29 4.93 20.15
N LEU A 123 -13.56 5.52 21.11
CA LEU A 123 -12.42 4.86 21.75
C LEU A 123 -12.85 3.57 22.46
N GLU A 124 -14.00 3.60 23.14
CA GLU A 124 -14.50 2.43 23.86
C GLU A 124 -14.92 1.30 22.91
N LYS A 125 -15.61 1.62 21.82
CA LYS A 125 -15.96 0.64 20.77
C LYS A 125 -14.71 -0.01 20.16
N LEU A 126 -13.69 0.80 19.85
CA LEU A 126 -12.42 0.30 19.31
C LEU A 126 -11.68 -0.58 20.31
N ARG A 127 -11.66 -0.20 21.59
CA ARG A 127 -11.05 -0.97 22.67
C ARG A 127 -11.70 -2.36 22.77
N ILE A 128 -13.02 -2.42 22.86
CA ILE A 128 -13.79 -3.67 22.95
C ILE A 128 -13.52 -4.57 21.73
N LYS A 129 -13.55 -3.99 20.52
CA LYS A 129 -13.23 -4.71 19.27
C LYS A 129 -11.85 -5.38 19.33
N ILE A 130 -10.81 -4.61 19.68
CA ILE A 130 -9.42 -5.12 19.76
C ILE A 130 -9.31 -6.20 20.83
N MET A 131 -9.96 -6.04 21.97
CA MET A 131 -9.99 -7.04 23.04
C MET A 131 -10.63 -8.35 22.58
N ASN A 132 -11.78 -8.28 21.91
CA ASN A 132 -12.47 -9.44 21.37
C ASN A 132 -11.62 -10.15 20.32
N GLN A 133 -11.00 -9.41 19.40
CA GLN A 133 -10.08 -10.00 18.40
C GLN A 133 -8.90 -10.73 19.05
N ARG A 134 -8.28 -10.13 20.08
CA ARG A 134 -7.18 -10.77 20.83
C ARG A 134 -7.65 -12.03 21.56
N ALA A 135 -8.82 -11.99 22.18
CA ALA A 135 -9.41 -13.13 22.87
C ALA A 135 -9.69 -14.29 21.90
N SER A 136 -10.31 -14.00 20.74
CA SER A 136 -10.57 -15.00 19.69
C SER A 136 -9.28 -15.63 19.16
N ARG A 137 -8.27 -14.82 18.81
CA ARG A 137 -6.96 -15.35 18.36
C ARG A 137 -6.31 -16.23 19.42
N LYS A 138 -6.37 -15.84 20.70
CA LYS A 138 -5.85 -16.65 21.80
C LYS A 138 -6.59 -17.98 21.93
N ALA A 139 -7.89 -18.01 21.69
CA ALA A 139 -8.68 -19.24 21.68
C ALA A 139 -8.35 -20.13 20.47
N GLU A 140 -8.14 -19.54 19.29
CA GLU A 140 -7.74 -20.27 18.07
C GLU A 140 -6.38 -20.93 18.21
N ILE A 141 -5.39 -20.23 18.76
CA ILE A 141 -4.04 -20.77 18.99
C ILE A 141 -4.09 -22.05 19.83
N LYS A 142 -5.00 -22.15 20.80
CA LYS A 142 -5.16 -23.37 21.62
C LYS A 142 -5.63 -24.59 20.82
N ARG A 143 -6.23 -24.39 19.64
CA ARG A 143 -6.68 -25.46 18.75
C ARG A 143 -5.58 -25.92 17.80
N TRP A 144 -4.44 -25.23 17.77
CA TRP A 144 -3.33 -25.58 16.89
C TRP A 144 -2.55 -26.75 17.48
N TYR A 145 -2.56 -27.88 16.78
CA TYR A 145 -1.95 -29.15 17.20
C TYR A 145 -0.64 -29.47 16.45
N LYS A 146 -0.24 -28.64 15.50
CA LYS A 146 1.02 -28.80 14.75
C LYS A 146 2.04 -27.78 15.22
N ILE A 147 3.31 -28.19 15.24
CA ILE A 147 4.43 -27.27 15.44
C ILE A 147 4.40 -26.26 14.29
N ILE A 148 4.23 -25.00 14.62
CA ILE A 148 4.31 -23.91 13.66
C ILE A 148 5.78 -23.52 13.63
N SER A 149 6.45 -23.89 12.54
CA SER A 149 7.80 -23.38 12.24
C SER A 149 7.76 -21.86 12.12
N PRO A 150 8.83 -21.15 12.52
CA PRO A 150 9.07 -19.77 12.10
C PRO A 150 9.00 -19.62 10.58
#